data_AF-A0A0S8E647-F1
#
_entry.id   AF-A0A0S8E647-F1
#
_cell.length_a   1.000
_cell.length_b   1.000
_cell.length_c   1.000
_cell.angle_alpha   90.00
_cell.angle_beta   90.00
_cell.angle_gamma   90.00
#
_symmetry.space_group_name_H-M   'P 1'
#
loop_
_entity.id
_entity.type
_entity.pdbx_description
1 polymer ?
#
loop_
_entity_poly.entity_id
_entity_poly.type
_entity_poly.pdbx_seq_one_letter_code
_entity_poly.pdbx_strand_id
1 'polypeptide(L)' 'MFVKKSDGLDPEDQERMRHMFGPQQIDTMVRQAIQFCWMALPPDRKNVDEVEKQIRRIVDRAIKDLREDMNAFGLGE' A
#
# COMPACT_ATOMS: atom_id res chain seq x y z
N MET A 1 -2.89 -9.80 37.81
CA MET A 1 -2.09 -9.57 36.60
C MET A 1 -2.96 -8.79 35.63
N PHE A 2 -2.73 -7.48 35.51
CA PHE A 2 -3.56 -6.61 34.68
C PHE A 2 -3.07 -6.68 33.24
N VAL A 3 -3.94 -7.12 32.33
CA VAL A 3 -3.68 -7.06 30.89
C VAL A 3 -3.70 -5.60 30.48
N LYS A 4 -2.54 -5.05 30.14
CA LYS A 4 -2.42 -3.69 29.61
C LYS A 4 -2.75 -3.77 28.12
N LYS A 5 -3.96 -3.33 27.77
CA LYS A 5 -4.36 -3.09 26.39
C LYS A 5 -3.62 -1.84 25.92
N SER A 6 -2.61 -1.99 25.08
CA SER A 6 -1.95 -0.86 24.40
C SER A 6 -2.35 -0.91 22.93
N ASP A 7 -3.51 -0.33 22.62
CA ASP A 7 -4.10 -0.25 21.27
C ASP A 7 -3.43 0.85 20.40
N GLY A 8 -2.10 1.01 20.44
CA GLY A 8 -1.43 1.99 19.59
C GLY A 8 0.08 1.91 19.60
N LEU A 9 0.70 2.14 18.43
CA LEU A 9 2.13 2.34 18.28
C LEU A 9 2.56 3.58 19.08
N ASP A 10 3.66 3.48 19.82
CA ASP A 10 4.20 4.62 20.54
C ASP A 10 4.70 5.73 19.57
N PRO A 11 4.87 6.97 20.03
CA PRO A 11 5.26 8.08 19.15
C PRO A 11 6.61 7.86 18.44
N GLU A 12 7.55 7.15 19.08
CA GLU A 12 8.88 6.87 18.54
C GLU A 12 8.79 5.84 17.39
N ASP A 13 7.97 4.81 17.56
CA ASP A 13 7.63 3.83 16.52
C ASP A 13 6.93 4.51 15.34
N GLN A 14 5.99 5.43 15.59
CA GLN A 14 5.33 6.18 14.52
C GLN A 14 6.30 7.07 13.74
N GLU A 15 7.22 7.75 14.42
CA GLU A 15 8.25 8.57 13.78
C GLU A 15 9.22 7.71 12.97
N ARG A 16 9.66 6.57 13.52
CA ARG A 16 10.48 5.58 12.82
C ARG A 16 9.77 5.05 11.58
N MET A 17 8.48 4.75 11.65
CA MET A 17 7.69 4.33 10.49
C MET A 17 7.58 5.43 9.42
N ARG A 18 7.37 6.69 9.81
CA ARG A 18 7.36 7.83 8.87
C ARG A 18 8.71 7.99 8.17
N HIS A 19 9.81 7.79 8.89
CA HIS A 19 11.15 7.86 8.32
C HIS A 19 11.44 6.68 7.38
N MET A 20 11.03 5.47 7.77
CA MET A 20 11.27 4.24 7.01
C MET A 20 10.39 4.13 5.76
N PHE A 21 9.14 4.60 5.84
CA PHE A 21 8.14 4.58 4.78
C PHE A 21 7.80 5.98 4.27
N GLY A 22 8.80 6.85 4.22
CA GLY A 22 8.65 8.17 3.64
C GLY A 22 8.32 8.11 2.14
N PRO A 23 7.85 9.22 1.54
CA PRO A 23 7.41 9.27 0.15
C PRO A 23 8.41 8.70 -0.86
N GLN A 24 9.71 8.89 -0.62
CA GLN A 24 10.78 8.40 -1.49
C GLN A 24 10.88 6.86 -1.52
N GLN A 25 10.73 6.23 -0.35
CA GLN A 25 10.73 4.77 -0.25
C GLN A 25 9.50 4.19 -0.92
N ILE A 26 8.34 4.83 -0.72
CA ILE A 26 7.09 4.43 -1.37
C ILE A 26 7.18 4.57 -2.90
N ASP A 27 7.74 5.66 -3.44
CA ASP A 27 7.99 5.80 -4.89
C ASP A 27 8.82 4.63 -5.44
N THR A 28 9.86 4.23 -4.72
CA THR A 28 10.71 3.09 -5.10
C THR A 28 9.90 1.79 -5.12
N MET A 29 9.08 1.55 -4.09
CA MET A 29 8.22 0.37 -4.01
C MET A 29 7.17 0.34 -5.13
N VAL A 30 6.58 1.49 -5.49
CA VAL A 30 5.63 1.58 -6.60
C VAL A 30 6.32 1.27 -7.93
N ARG A 31 7.52 1.80 -8.17
CA ARG A 31 8.31 1.47 -9.38
C ARG A 31 8.63 -0.02 -9.44
N GLN A 32 9.00 -0.62 -8.31
CA GLN A 32 9.26 -2.06 -8.23
C GLN A 32 7.98 -2.88 -8.53
N ALA A 33 6.83 -2.46 -8.00
CA ALA A 33 5.54 -3.11 -8.28
C ALA A 33 5.18 -3.05 -9.78
N ILE A 34 5.46 -1.94 -10.47
CA ILE A 34 5.28 -1.80 -11.92
C ILE A 34 6.17 -2.80 -12.68
N GLN A 35 7.44 -2.97 -12.26
CA GLN A 35 8.33 -3.97 -12.86
C GLN A 35 7.83 -5.40 -12.65
N PHE A 36 7.28 -5.70 -11.48
CA PHE A 36 6.65 -7.00 -11.23
C PHE A 36 5.42 -7.23 -12.11
N CYS A 37 4.60 -6.19 -12.33
CA CYS A 37 3.50 -6.28 -13.29
C CYS A 37 4.01 -6.61 -14.70
N TRP A 38 5.08 -5.96 -15.17
CA TRP A 38 5.70 -6.26 -16.46
C TRP A 38 6.20 -7.70 -16.56
N MET A 39 6.86 -8.21 -15.51
CA MET A 39 7.39 -9.58 -15.52
C MET A 39 6.29 -10.65 -15.47
N ALA A 40 5.14 -10.34 -14.86
CA ALA A 40 4.02 -11.28 -14.76
C ALA A 40 3.19 -11.40 -16.06
N LEU A 41 3.33 -10.45 -17.00
CA LEU A 41 2.59 -10.51 -18.27
C LEU A 41 3.12 -11.63 -19.17
N PRO A 42 2.22 -12.36 -19.86
CA PRO A 42 2.64 -13.34 -20.84
C PRO A 42 3.29 -12.64 -22.05
N PRO A 43 4.21 -13.30 -22.77
CA PRO A 43 5.01 -12.66 -23.82
C PRO A 43 4.20 -11.98 -24.92
N ASP A 44 3.05 -12.56 -25.28
CA ASP A 44 2.12 -12.07 -26.31
C ASP A 44 1.35 -10.80 -25.89
N ARG A 45 1.36 -10.46 -24.59
CA ARG A 45 0.65 -9.29 -24.04
C ARG A 45 1.59 -8.31 -23.35
N LYS A 46 2.90 -8.46 -23.56
CA LYS A 46 3.91 -7.67 -22.86
C LYS A 46 4.05 -6.28 -23.46
N ASN A 47 3.15 -5.40 -23.09
CA ASN A 47 3.13 -3.99 -23.49
C ASN A 47 2.81 -3.07 -22.30
N VAL A 48 3.04 -1.78 -22.49
CA VAL A 48 2.88 -0.77 -21.43
C VAL A 48 1.41 -0.63 -21.00
N ASP A 49 0.47 -0.66 -21.95
CA ASP A 49 -0.96 -0.50 -21.69
C ASP A 49 -1.50 -1.59 -20.75
N GLU A 50 -1.06 -2.84 -20.95
CA GLU A 50 -1.44 -3.94 -20.07
C GLU A 50 -0.82 -3.80 -18.68
N VAL A 51 0.43 -3.33 -18.56
CA VAL A 51 1.03 -3.04 -17.24
C VAL A 51 0.26 -1.93 -16.52
N GLU A 52 -0.04 -0.84 -17.22
CA GLU A 52 -0.81 0.28 -16.69
C GLU A 52 -2.17 -0.20 -16.17
N LYS A 53 -2.88 -1.00 -16.96
CA LYS A 53 -4.16 -1.59 -16.58
C LYS A 53 -4.06 -2.45 -15.30
N GLN A 54 -3.01 -3.27 -15.18
CA GLN A 54 -2.82 -4.09 -13.97
C GLN A 54 -2.53 -3.24 -12.74
N ILE A 55 -1.57 -2.31 -12.81
CA ILE A 55 -1.16 -1.52 -11.64
C ILE A 55 -2.29 -0.60 -11.17
N ARG A 56 -3.03 0.04 -12.09
CA ARG A 56 -4.20 0.86 -11.74
C ARG A 56 -5.25 0.04 -11.01
N ARG A 57 -5.61 -1.13 -11.54
CA ARG A 57 -6.60 -2.02 -10.89
C ARG A 57 -6.19 -2.42 -9.47
N ILE A 58 -4.90 -2.67 -9.24
CA ILE A 58 -4.39 -3.04 -7.91
C ILE A 58 -4.52 -1.86 -6.95
N VAL A 59 -4.07 -0.67 -7.37
CA VAL A 59 -4.10 0.55 -6.55
C VAL A 59 -5.54 0.99 -6.27
N ASP A 60 -6.42 0.98 -7.26
CA ASP A 60 -7.83 1.35 -7.11
C ASP A 60 -8.53 0.48 -6.08
N ARG A 61 -8.28 -0.84 -6.11
CA ARG A 61 -8.80 -1.77 -5.10
C ARG A 61 -8.23 -1.48 -3.71
N ALA A 62 -6.92 -1.29 -3.57
CA ALA A 62 -6.31 -1.01 -2.28
C ALA A 62 -6.85 0.28 -1.64
N ILE A 63 -7.09 1.32 -2.46
CA ILE A 63 -7.70 2.57 -1.99
C ILE A 63 -9.17 2.35 -1.59
N LYS A 64 -9.90 1.56 -2.37
CA LYS A 64 -11.29 1.22 -2.03
C LYS A 64 -11.35 0.50 -0.68
N ASP A 65 -10.53 -0.54 -0.50
CA ASP A 65 -10.48 -1.33 0.73
C ASP A 65 -10.11 -0.43 1.93
N LEU A 66 -9.13 0.47 1.77
CA LEU A 66 -8.78 1.46 2.80
C LEU A 66 -9.97 2.33 3.22
N ARG A 67 -10.77 2.81 2.25
CA ARG A 67 -11.96 3.62 2.54
C ARG A 67 -13.03 2.82 3.25
N GLU A 68 -13.23 1.56 2.85
CA GLU A 68 -14.18 0.65 3.49
C GLU A 68 -13.75 0.36 4.94
N ASP A 69 -12.46 0.12 5.17
CA ASP A 69 -11.90 -0.06 6.51
C ASP A 69 -12.06 1.20 7.37
N MET A 70 -11.75 2.39 6.83
CA MET A 70 -11.96 3.65 7.55
C MET A 70 -13.42 3.81 8.01
N ASN A 71 -14.38 3.51 7.13
CA ASN A 71 -15.79 3.55 7.45
C ASN A 71 -16.21 2.47 8.48
N ALA A 72 -15.66 1.26 8.36
CA ALA A 72 -16.01 0.14 9.22
C ALA A 72 -15.44 0.28 10.65
N PHE A 73 -14.25 0.88 10.77
CA PHE A 73 -13.55 1.05 12.05
C PHE A 73 -13.72 2.45 12.66
N GLY A 74 -14.47 3.35 12.01
CA GLY A 74 -14.68 4.73 12.50
C GLY A 74 -13.39 5.56 12.52
N LEU A 75 -12.39 5.19 11.71
CA LEU A 75 -11.12 5.90 11.61
C LEU A 75 -11.31 7.07 10.64
N GLY A 76 -11.92 8.16 11.09
CA GLY A 76 -12.17 9.32 10.23
C GLY A 76 -13.12 10.40 10.74
N GLU A 77 -13.57 10.35 12.01
CA GLU A 77 -14.21 11.50 12.68
C GLU A 77 -13.19 12.40 13.38
#